data_AF-A0A9D2Z4V2-F1
#
_entry.id   AF-A0A9D2Z4V2-F1
#
_cell.length_a   1.000
_cell.length_b   1.000
_cell.length_c   1.000
_cell.angle_alpha   90.00
_cell.angle_beta   90.00
_cell.angle_gamma   90.00
#
_symmetry.space_group_name_H-M   'P 1'
#
loop_
_entity.id
_entity.type
_entity.pdbx_description
1 polymer ?
#
loop_
_entity_poly.entity_id
_entity_poly.type
_entity_poly.pdbx_seq_one_letter_code
_entity_poly.pdbx_strand_id
1 'polypeptide(L)'
;MRLSRAFIRAVSSPATVAWRSAQSRIFCSSPSDYRKSQPSMLKHLTSKIKATGPVSVAEYMREVLTNPVTGYYVRNNMLGPDGDFITSPEISQVFGELLGVWIISEWMAAGRPKQLQLVELGPGNGSLAADVLRVFGQLQSVLGGASVSLHLMEVSPALSDFQAQTLTGGGSQKADCEEDPVYRHGTTAAGLPVSWYRCLEDVPAGFSIFVAHEFFDSLPVHKFQGFKDHQLHDVLLSPGSADLTADVDFSFLRRMAGGGVACLGPVTQGLFLKNMGIDTRMQVLLRNCHDPSTRKQLINSYDMLTNPTKMGERFLFFSLLHPSRLAAPTKPHGLKLEKRSPVLLPVAGFTDLSFS
;
A
#
# COMPACT_ATOMS: atom_id res chain seq x y z
N MET A 1 47.16 -37.68 18.41
CA MET A 1 46.41 -38.57 17.48
C MET A 1 47.00 -38.43 16.08
N ARG A 2 47.19 -39.53 15.34
CA ARG A 2 48.11 -39.61 14.18
C ARG A 2 47.41 -39.82 12.82
N LEU A 3 48.07 -39.28 11.80
CA LEU A 3 47.86 -39.46 10.35
C LEU A 3 47.95 -40.92 9.86
N SER A 4 47.29 -41.21 8.72
CA SER A 4 47.62 -42.19 7.65
C SER A 4 46.58 -41.96 6.54
N ARG A 5 46.80 -41.81 5.22
CA ARG A 5 47.79 -42.23 4.20
C ARG A 5 47.85 -43.75 3.85
N ALA A 6 47.38 -44.02 2.62
CA ALA A 6 48.02 -44.84 1.58
C ALA A 6 47.90 -46.39 1.54
N PHE A 7 47.05 -46.86 0.59
CA PHE A 7 47.41 -47.62 -0.64
C PHE A 7 47.88 -49.11 -0.64
N ILE A 8 47.46 -49.77 -1.74
CA ILE A 8 47.97 -51.00 -2.40
C ILE A 8 47.56 -52.38 -1.85
N ARG A 9 46.78 -53.11 -2.67
CA ARG A 9 47.21 -54.44 -3.16
C ARG A 9 46.65 -54.72 -4.56
N ALA A 10 47.52 -55.13 -5.48
CA ALA A 10 47.17 -55.51 -6.85
C ALA A 10 47.72 -56.91 -7.17
N VAL A 11 46.84 -57.85 -7.55
CA VAL A 11 47.04 -59.17 -8.19
C VAL A 11 45.64 -59.59 -8.70
N SER A 12 45.36 -60.03 -9.93
CA SER A 12 46.13 -60.08 -11.19
C SER A 12 45.16 -60.09 -12.41
N SER A 13 45.74 -60.10 -13.63
CA SER A 13 45.16 -60.52 -14.92
C SER A 13 46.18 -61.54 -15.51
N PRO A 14 45.89 -62.45 -16.48
CA PRO A 14 44.92 -62.29 -17.56
C PRO A 14 44.12 -63.53 -18.02
N ALA A 15 43.02 -63.27 -18.74
CA ALA A 15 42.51 -64.15 -19.81
C ALA A 15 41.72 -63.33 -20.84
N THR A 16 42.21 -63.29 -22.08
CA THR A 16 41.57 -62.59 -23.21
C THR A 16 40.56 -63.49 -23.93
N VAL A 17 39.33 -63.00 -24.13
CA VAL A 17 38.42 -63.49 -25.17
C VAL A 17 37.80 -62.29 -25.89
N ALA A 18 37.81 -62.32 -27.22
CA ALA A 18 37.43 -61.19 -28.06
C ALA A 18 35.95 -61.20 -28.48
N TRP A 19 35.35 -60.01 -28.41
CA TRP A 19 34.32 -59.45 -29.28
C TRP A 19 33.28 -60.38 -29.96
N ARG A 20 32.03 -60.23 -29.55
CA ARG A 20 30.87 -60.25 -30.47
C ARG A 20 30.03 -59.00 -30.27
N SER A 21 29.73 -58.30 -31.37
CA SER A 21 28.87 -57.12 -31.38
C SER A 21 27.40 -57.51 -31.25
N ALA A 22 26.71 -56.92 -30.27
CA ALA A 22 25.26 -57.01 -30.14
C ALA A 22 24.66 -55.61 -30.38
N GLN A 23 23.90 -55.45 -31.46
CA GLN A 23 23.18 -54.21 -31.77
C GLN A 23 22.04 -54.02 -30.77
N SER A 24 22.18 -53.09 -29.82
CA SER A 24 21.08 -52.63 -28.99
C SER A 24 20.16 -51.71 -29.83
N ARG A 25 18.92 -52.14 -30.05
CA ARG A 25 17.91 -51.34 -30.73
C ARG A 25 17.53 -50.15 -29.85
N ILE A 26 17.66 -48.93 -30.37
CA ILE A 26 17.19 -47.71 -29.70
C ILE A 26 15.66 -47.71 -29.70
N PHE A 27 15.05 -48.02 -28.56
CA PHE A 27 13.64 -47.71 -28.33
C PHE A 27 13.52 -46.26 -27.85
N CYS A 28 13.13 -45.39 -28.78
CA CYS A 28 12.85 -44.00 -28.45
C CYS A 28 11.47 -43.92 -27.77
N SER A 29 11.48 -43.79 -26.44
CA SER A 29 10.30 -43.41 -25.66
C SER A 29 10.68 -42.18 -24.82
N SER A 30 10.40 -41.00 -25.38
CA SER A 30 10.63 -39.73 -24.72
C SER A 30 9.86 -39.69 -23.39
N PRO A 31 10.49 -39.30 -22.27
CA PRO A 31 9.74 -38.93 -21.08
C PRO A 31 8.85 -37.74 -21.45
N SER A 32 7.53 -37.92 -21.38
CA SER A 32 6.60 -36.82 -21.56
C SER A 32 6.83 -35.82 -20.43
N ASP A 33 7.47 -34.70 -20.76
CA ASP A 33 7.86 -33.64 -19.84
C ASP A 33 6.60 -32.98 -19.24
N TYR A 34 6.07 -33.58 -18.17
CA TYR A 34 4.87 -33.17 -17.44
C TYR A 34 5.15 -31.90 -16.62
N ARG A 35 5.65 -30.85 -17.28
CA ARG A 35 5.63 -29.49 -16.76
C ARG A 35 4.16 -29.14 -16.54
N LYS A 36 3.73 -29.12 -15.27
CA LYS A 36 2.42 -28.57 -14.90
C LYS A 36 2.34 -27.19 -15.52
N SER A 37 1.48 -27.02 -16.52
CA SER A 37 1.21 -25.74 -17.17
C SER A 37 0.90 -24.74 -16.07
N GLN A 38 1.80 -23.77 -15.84
CA GLN A 38 1.57 -22.62 -14.97
C GLN A 38 0.14 -22.10 -15.23
N PRO A 39 -0.70 -21.92 -14.20
CA PRO A 39 -2.06 -21.42 -14.41
C PRO A 39 -1.98 -20.09 -15.15
N SER A 40 -2.83 -19.90 -16.15
CA SER A 40 -2.75 -18.74 -17.05
C SER A 40 -4.02 -17.93 -16.94
N MET A 41 -3.87 -16.66 -16.55
CA MET A 41 -4.97 -15.68 -16.48
C MET A 41 -5.74 -15.62 -17.81
N LEU A 42 -5.02 -15.62 -18.95
CA LEU A 42 -5.63 -15.63 -20.27
C LEU A 42 -6.52 -16.87 -20.50
N LYS A 43 -6.07 -18.07 -20.08
CA LYS A 43 -6.88 -19.30 -20.16
C LYS A 43 -8.11 -19.23 -19.24
N HIS A 44 -7.95 -18.69 -18.02
CA HIS A 44 -9.03 -18.47 -17.06
C HIS A 44 -10.10 -17.54 -17.62
N LEU A 45 -9.72 -16.32 -18.01
CA LEU A 45 -10.61 -15.32 -18.62
C LEU A 45 -11.30 -15.85 -19.89
N THR A 46 -10.56 -16.52 -20.77
CA THR A 46 -11.14 -17.15 -21.98
C THR A 46 -12.20 -18.20 -21.64
N SER A 47 -11.96 -19.01 -20.60
CA SER A 47 -12.90 -20.04 -20.16
C SER A 47 -14.15 -19.43 -19.52
N LYS A 48 -13.96 -18.38 -18.70
CA LYS A 48 -15.05 -17.59 -18.10
C LYS A 48 -15.93 -16.95 -19.17
N ILE A 49 -15.35 -16.21 -20.12
CA ILE A 49 -16.08 -15.55 -21.22
C ILE A 49 -16.88 -16.56 -22.06
N LYS A 50 -16.32 -17.75 -22.33
CA LYS A 50 -17.03 -18.82 -23.04
C LYS A 50 -18.21 -19.41 -22.25
N ALA A 51 -18.16 -19.39 -20.93
CA ALA A 51 -19.19 -19.94 -20.06
C ALA A 51 -20.30 -18.94 -19.68
N THR A 52 -19.93 -17.67 -19.43
CA THR A 52 -20.85 -16.63 -18.91
C THR A 52 -21.19 -15.54 -19.93
N GLY A 53 -20.60 -15.57 -21.12
CA GLY A 53 -20.64 -14.46 -22.07
C GLY A 53 -19.63 -13.35 -21.75
N PRO A 54 -19.70 -12.19 -22.44
CA PRO A 54 -18.78 -11.08 -22.25
C PRO A 54 -18.70 -10.62 -20.79
N VAL A 55 -17.48 -10.48 -20.27
CA VAL A 55 -17.23 -9.89 -18.94
C VAL A 55 -17.15 -8.37 -19.04
N SER A 56 -17.53 -7.67 -17.96
CA SER A 56 -17.33 -6.22 -17.86
C SER A 56 -15.84 -5.88 -17.65
N VAL A 57 -15.44 -4.64 -17.97
CA VAL A 57 -14.09 -4.11 -17.63
C VAL A 57 -13.83 -4.24 -16.12
N ALA A 58 -14.85 -3.96 -15.31
CA ALA A 58 -14.76 -4.07 -13.87
C ALA A 58 -14.47 -5.52 -13.39
N GLU A 59 -15.14 -6.50 -13.98
CA GLU A 59 -14.90 -7.90 -13.68
C GLU A 59 -13.55 -8.40 -14.22
N TYR A 60 -13.12 -7.91 -15.38
CA TYR A 60 -11.78 -8.16 -15.91
C TYR A 60 -10.69 -7.65 -14.96
N MET A 61 -10.76 -6.38 -14.52
CA MET A 61 -9.80 -5.80 -13.57
C MET A 61 -9.74 -6.61 -12.27
N ARG A 62 -10.90 -6.94 -11.69
CA ARG A 62 -10.99 -7.77 -10.48
C ARG A 62 -10.24 -9.10 -10.64
N GLU A 63 -10.49 -9.84 -11.73
CA GLU A 63 -9.80 -11.10 -12.00
C GLU A 63 -8.29 -10.88 -12.22
N VAL A 64 -7.90 -9.91 -13.05
CA VAL A 64 -6.51 -9.65 -13.38
C VAL A 64 -5.67 -9.25 -12.15
N LEU A 65 -6.23 -8.44 -11.25
CA LEU A 65 -5.53 -7.94 -10.08
C LEU A 65 -5.56 -8.93 -8.90
N THR A 66 -6.73 -9.48 -8.57
CA THR A 66 -6.99 -10.11 -7.24
C THR A 66 -7.27 -11.62 -7.28
N ASN A 67 -7.31 -12.26 -8.45
CA ASN A 67 -7.59 -13.70 -8.53
C ASN A 67 -6.60 -14.56 -7.72
N PRO A 68 -7.06 -15.48 -6.86
CA PRO A 68 -6.22 -16.17 -5.87
C PRO A 68 -5.19 -17.17 -6.45
N VAL A 69 -5.18 -17.39 -7.77
CA VAL A 69 -4.25 -18.33 -8.44
C VAL A 69 -3.37 -17.61 -9.48
N THR A 70 -3.90 -16.55 -10.08
CA THR A 70 -3.34 -15.91 -11.28
C THR A 70 -3.28 -14.38 -11.22
N GLY A 71 -3.83 -13.75 -10.17
CA GLY A 71 -3.88 -12.31 -10.01
C GLY A 71 -2.50 -11.69 -9.82
N TYR A 72 -2.35 -10.47 -10.32
CA TYR A 72 -1.12 -9.67 -10.28
C TYR A 72 -0.55 -9.55 -8.85
N TYR A 73 -1.37 -9.10 -7.89
CA TYR A 73 -0.98 -8.94 -6.47
C TYR A 73 -0.83 -10.26 -5.69
N VAL A 74 -1.06 -11.40 -6.34
CA VAL A 74 -0.89 -12.75 -5.74
C VAL A 74 0.39 -13.44 -6.23
N ARG A 75 0.85 -13.12 -7.44
CA ARG A 75 2.00 -13.79 -8.07
C ARG A 75 3.31 -13.07 -7.91
N ASN A 76 3.28 -11.74 -7.87
CA ASN A 76 4.48 -10.95 -8.09
C ASN A 76 4.89 -10.26 -6.80
N ASN A 77 6.19 -10.34 -6.48
CA ASN A 77 6.77 -9.79 -5.27
C ASN A 77 7.14 -8.30 -5.51
N MET A 78 6.13 -7.49 -5.84
CA MET A 78 6.25 -6.33 -6.73
C MET A 78 6.22 -4.94 -6.09
N LEU A 79 6.44 -4.83 -4.77
CA LEU A 79 6.52 -3.53 -4.07
C LEU A 79 7.97 -3.25 -3.62
N GLY A 80 8.35 -1.97 -3.61
CA GLY A 80 9.70 -1.50 -3.35
C GLY A 80 10.54 -1.23 -4.61
N PRO A 81 11.84 -0.92 -4.47
CA PRO A 81 12.68 -0.41 -5.57
C PRO A 81 12.87 -1.35 -6.77
N ASP A 82 12.65 -2.66 -6.58
CA ASP A 82 12.75 -3.70 -7.60
C ASP A 82 11.35 -4.13 -8.15
N GLY A 83 10.30 -3.39 -7.79
CA GLY A 83 8.92 -3.60 -8.21
C GLY A 83 8.54 -2.88 -9.52
N ASP A 84 7.31 -3.11 -9.98
CA ASP A 84 6.77 -2.47 -11.20
C ASP A 84 6.33 -1.01 -10.97
N PHE A 85 6.08 -0.64 -9.71
CA PHE A 85 5.68 0.70 -9.26
C PHE A 85 6.43 1.09 -7.99
N ILE A 86 6.75 2.39 -7.88
CA ILE A 86 7.24 3.02 -6.66
C ILE A 86 6.23 4.10 -6.25
N THR A 87 5.60 3.91 -5.09
CA THR A 87 4.51 4.77 -4.58
C THR A 87 5.04 5.98 -3.80
N SER A 88 4.22 7.02 -3.55
CA SER A 88 4.66 8.21 -2.80
C SER A 88 5.30 7.93 -1.42
N PRO A 89 4.79 7.00 -0.59
CA PRO A 89 5.43 6.59 0.67
C PRO A 89 6.81 5.95 0.47
N GLU A 90 6.98 5.15 -0.58
CA GLU A 90 8.26 4.48 -0.91
C GLU A 90 9.29 5.47 -1.47
N ILE A 91 8.84 6.52 -2.17
CA ILE A 91 9.70 7.61 -2.67
C ILE A 91 10.30 8.43 -1.52
N SER A 92 9.51 8.74 -0.47
CA SER A 92 10.01 9.50 0.67
C SER A 92 9.18 9.35 1.94
N GLN A 93 9.89 9.08 3.05
CA GLN A 93 9.34 9.16 4.41
C GLN A 93 8.66 10.50 4.73
N VAL A 94 9.02 11.58 4.03
CA VAL A 94 8.41 12.91 4.22
C VAL A 94 6.93 12.90 3.88
N PHE A 95 6.50 12.07 2.94
CA PHE A 95 5.09 11.92 2.58
C PHE A 95 4.27 11.39 3.77
N GLY A 96 4.69 10.25 4.34
CA GLY A 96 4.03 9.66 5.51
C GLY A 96 4.14 10.52 6.76
N GLU A 97 5.27 11.23 6.95
CA GLU A 97 5.42 12.18 8.05
C GLU A 97 4.40 13.32 8.00
N LEU A 98 4.22 13.94 6.84
CA LEU A 98 3.27 15.03 6.65
C LEU A 98 1.82 14.53 6.79
N LEU A 99 1.51 13.34 6.27
CA LEU A 99 0.18 12.75 6.48
C LEU A 99 -0.08 12.44 7.96
N GLY A 100 0.93 11.97 8.71
CA GLY A 100 0.82 11.77 10.16
C GLY A 100 0.51 13.05 10.92
N VAL A 101 1.12 14.18 10.53
CA VAL A 101 0.80 15.51 11.07
C VAL A 101 -0.62 15.93 10.70
N TRP A 102 -1.07 15.68 9.46
CA TRP A 102 -2.44 15.96 9.01
C TRP A 102 -3.48 15.17 9.82
N ILE A 103 -3.25 13.88 10.05
CA ILE A 103 -4.14 13.01 10.83
C ILE A 103 -4.28 13.51 12.28
N ILE A 104 -3.19 13.91 12.93
CA ILE A 104 -3.24 14.51 14.28
C ILE A 104 -3.99 15.85 14.26
N SER A 105 -3.82 16.67 13.22
CA SER A 105 -4.51 17.94 13.06
C SER A 105 -6.04 17.74 12.99
N GLU A 106 -6.51 16.78 12.21
CA GLU A 106 -7.95 16.50 12.08
C GLU A 106 -8.53 15.77 13.31
N TRP A 107 -7.76 14.89 13.98
CA TRP A 107 -8.13 14.37 15.30
C TRP A 107 -8.28 15.49 16.35
N MET A 108 -7.39 16.48 16.33
CA MET A 108 -7.52 17.67 17.18
C MET A 108 -8.75 18.51 16.81
N ALA A 109 -9.01 18.72 15.52
CA ALA A 109 -10.16 19.48 15.03
C ALA A 109 -11.51 18.79 15.33
N ALA A 110 -11.52 17.46 15.40
CA ALA A 110 -12.66 16.65 15.86
C ALA A 110 -12.90 16.71 17.39
N GLY A 111 -12.14 17.54 18.13
CA GLY A 111 -12.33 17.72 19.57
C GLY A 111 -11.53 16.77 20.44
N ARG A 112 -10.46 16.15 19.91
CA ARG A 112 -9.55 15.23 20.63
C ARG A 112 -10.28 14.03 21.28
N PRO A 113 -11.02 13.23 20.50
CA PRO A 113 -11.70 12.03 21.02
C PRO A 113 -10.72 11.07 21.69
N LYS A 114 -11.17 10.39 22.76
CA LYS A 114 -10.34 9.49 23.60
C LYS A 114 -9.78 8.28 22.85
N GLN A 115 -10.35 7.96 21.71
CA GLN A 115 -9.93 6.87 20.83
C GLN A 115 -9.66 7.46 19.43
N LEU A 116 -8.64 6.93 18.77
CA LEU A 116 -8.29 7.22 17.38
C LEU A 116 -7.98 5.89 16.68
N GLN A 117 -8.84 5.49 15.76
CA GLN A 117 -8.54 4.43 14.82
C GLN A 117 -7.90 5.06 13.58
N LEU A 118 -6.68 4.63 13.24
CA LEU A 118 -6.12 4.85 11.92
C LEU A 118 -6.52 3.65 11.06
N VAL A 119 -7.27 3.88 9.99
CA VAL A 119 -7.71 2.82 9.09
C VAL A 119 -7.05 3.03 7.73
N GLU A 120 -6.28 2.07 7.23
CA GLU A 120 -5.63 2.16 5.92
C GLU A 120 -6.19 1.10 4.96
N LEU A 121 -6.65 1.55 3.79
CA LEU A 121 -7.23 0.70 2.75
C LEU A 121 -6.17 0.39 1.71
N GLY A 122 -5.83 -0.89 1.52
CA GLY A 122 -4.75 -1.32 0.62
C GLY A 122 -3.38 -0.76 1.01
N PRO A 123 -2.86 -1.04 2.23
CA PRO A 123 -1.64 -0.43 2.77
C PRO A 123 -0.33 -0.87 2.08
N GLY A 124 -0.40 -1.63 0.99
CA GLY A 124 0.74 -2.07 0.19
C GLY A 124 1.80 -2.79 1.02
N ASN A 125 2.96 -2.17 1.20
CA ASN A 125 4.10 -2.71 1.94
C ASN A 125 4.11 -2.30 3.45
N GLY A 126 3.15 -1.47 3.89
CA GLY A 126 3.03 -0.96 5.26
C GLY A 126 3.91 0.25 5.60
N SER A 127 4.64 0.83 4.64
CA SER A 127 5.54 1.99 4.84
C SER A 127 4.78 3.25 5.29
N LEU A 128 3.63 3.55 4.69
CA LEU A 128 2.82 4.72 5.05
C LEU A 128 2.36 4.66 6.50
N ALA A 129 1.74 3.55 6.91
CA ALA A 129 1.44 3.26 8.32
C ALA A 129 2.68 3.40 9.21
N ALA A 130 3.82 2.83 8.84
CA ALA A 130 5.04 2.89 9.65
C ALA A 130 5.52 4.34 9.91
N ASP A 131 5.51 5.20 8.89
CA ASP A 131 5.87 6.61 9.03
C ASP A 131 4.86 7.42 9.83
N VAL A 132 3.56 7.19 9.62
CA VAL A 132 2.50 7.83 10.40
C VAL A 132 2.60 7.45 11.88
N LEU A 133 2.79 6.16 12.19
CA LEU A 133 2.97 5.70 13.57
C LEU A 133 4.25 6.21 14.22
N ARG A 134 5.32 6.40 13.44
CA ARG A 134 6.56 7.06 13.90
C ARG A 134 6.31 8.52 14.29
N VAL A 135 5.49 9.26 13.54
CA VAL A 135 5.05 10.62 13.92
C VAL A 135 4.18 10.59 15.19
N PHE A 136 3.26 9.62 15.32
CA PHE A 136 2.45 9.47 16.52
C PHE A 136 3.33 9.21 17.75
N GLY A 137 4.36 8.37 17.63
CA GLY A 137 5.38 8.15 18.67
C GLY A 137 6.15 9.42 19.07
N GLN A 138 6.41 10.32 18.13
CA GLN A 138 7.06 11.62 18.39
C GLN A 138 6.10 12.66 19.01
N LEU A 139 4.79 12.53 18.79
CA LEU A 139 3.75 13.47 19.20
C LEU A 139 2.82 12.93 20.30
N GLN A 140 3.27 11.95 21.08
CA GLN A 140 2.51 11.37 22.20
C GLN A 140 2.02 12.41 23.23
N SER A 141 2.79 13.48 23.46
CA SER A 141 2.38 14.61 24.31
C SER A 141 1.18 15.38 23.76
N VAL A 142 1.00 15.40 22.44
CA VAL A 142 -0.15 16.02 21.77
C VAL A 142 -1.37 15.09 21.80
N LEU A 143 -1.15 13.79 21.64
CA LEU A 143 -2.18 12.74 21.74
C LEU A 143 -2.74 12.58 23.16
N GLY A 144 -1.97 12.95 24.19
CA GLY A 144 -2.49 13.17 25.55
C GLY A 144 -3.07 11.93 26.22
N GLY A 145 -2.58 10.74 25.87
CA GLY A 145 -3.09 9.46 26.38
C GLY A 145 -4.35 8.95 25.67
N ALA A 146 -4.71 9.50 24.50
CA ALA A 146 -5.70 8.88 23.62
C ALA A 146 -5.27 7.47 23.22
N SER A 147 -6.22 6.54 23.22
CA SER A 147 -5.99 5.17 22.76
C SER A 147 -5.94 5.16 21.22
N VAL A 148 -4.78 4.80 20.67
CA VAL A 148 -4.57 4.72 19.22
C VAL A 148 -4.50 3.25 18.78
N SER A 149 -5.13 2.92 17.66
CA SER A 149 -5.16 1.59 17.07
C SER A 149 -5.04 1.67 15.54
N LEU A 150 -4.36 0.70 14.94
CA LEU A 150 -4.17 0.60 13.48
C LEU A 150 -5.05 -0.52 12.92
N HIS A 151 -5.82 -0.23 11.88
CA HIS A 151 -6.71 -1.16 11.21
C HIS A 151 -6.37 -1.18 9.72
N LEU A 152 -6.09 -2.36 9.17
CA LEU A 152 -5.58 -2.52 7.81
C LEU A 152 -6.54 -3.37 6.99
N MET A 153 -7.15 -2.80 5.95
CA MET A 153 -7.95 -3.58 5.01
C MET A 153 -7.03 -4.13 3.91
N GLU A 154 -6.78 -5.43 3.95
CA GLU A 154 -5.87 -6.13 3.05
C GLU A 154 -6.40 -7.52 2.70
N VAL A 155 -6.45 -7.84 1.40
CA VAL A 155 -6.98 -9.11 0.87
C VAL A 155 -5.88 -10.08 0.43
N SER A 156 -4.66 -9.59 0.15
CA SER A 156 -3.51 -10.41 -0.24
C SER A 156 -2.81 -11.00 0.99
N PRO A 157 -2.75 -12.34 1.15
CA PRO A 157 -2.02 -12.96 2.25
C PRO A 157 -0.54 -12.57 2.26
N ALA A 158 0.09 -12.49 1.08
CA ALA A 158 1.49 -12.15 0.92
C ALA A 158 1.81 -10.72 1.39
N LEU A 159 0.99 -9.74 0.99
CA LEU A 159 1.14 -8.36 1.45
C LEU A 159 0.91 -8.25 2.97
N SER A 160 -0.09 -8.95 3.51
CA SER A 160 -0.33 -8.94 4.97
C SER A 160 0.82 -9.57 5.78
N ASP A 161 1.55 -10.56 5.24
CA ASP A 161 2.76 -11.10 5.86
C ASP A 161 3.93 -10.11 5.78
N PHE A 162 4.08 -9.38 4.67
CA PHE A 162 5.08 -8.30 4.55
C PHE A 162 4.79 -7.14 5.50
N GLN A 163 3.54 -6.65 5.54
CA GLN A 163 3.08 -5.59 6.44
C GLN A 163 3.29 -5.97 7.91
N ALA A 164 3.02 -7.22 8.29
CA ALA A 164 3.30 -7.71 9.64
C ALA A 164 4.80 -7.67 9.97
N GLN A 165 5.67 -8.01 9.02
CA GLN A 165 7.12 -7.88 9.20
C GLN A 165 7.54 -6.41 9.36
N THR A 166 7.03 -5.50 8.51
CA THR A 166 7.28 -4.05 8.57
C THR A 166 6.83 -3.42 9.88
N LEU A 167 5.61 -3.72 10.33
CA LEU A 167 4.95 -2.99 11.41
C LEU A 167 5.18 -3.61 12.80
N THR A 168 5.27 -4.94 12.88
CA THR A 168 5.35 -5.70 14.16
C THR A 168 6.68 -6.45 14.33
N GLY A 169 7.61 -6.35 13.38
CA GLY A 169 8.85 -7.12 13.38
C GLY A 169 8.65 -8.63 13.25
N GLY A 170 7.48 -9.06 12.74
CA GLY A 170 7.04 -10.46 12.70
C GLY A 170 6.19 -10.89 13.91
N GLY A 171 6.02 -10.03 14.92
CA GLY A 171 5.17 -10.24 16.10
C GLY A 171 3.66 -10.13 15.84
N SER A 172 3.15 -10.88 14.86
CA SER A 172 1.73 -10.98 14.52
C SER A 172 1.19 -12.40 14.68
N GLN A 173 -0.10 -12.53 14.95
CA GLN A 173 -0.83 -13.80 15.03
C GLN A 173 -1.94 -13.78 13.97
N LYS A 174 -2.10 -14.89 13.25
CA LYS A 174 -3.25 -15.13 12.35
C LYS A 174 -4.37 -15.75 13.19
N ALA A 175 -5.63 -15.45 12.87
CA ALA A 175 -6.76 -16.05 13.56
C ALA A 175 -6.83 -17.57 13.31
N ASP A 176 -7.31 -18.32 14.31
CA ASP A 176 -7.50 -19.77 14.20
C ASP A 176 -8.72 -20.16 13.34
N CYS A 177 -9.63 -19.20 13.10
CA CYS A 177 -10.88 -19.40 12.35
C CYS A 177 -10.90 -18.51 11.10
N GLU A 178 -11.25 -19.07 9.94
CA GLU A 178 -11.41 -18.30 8.69
C GLU A 178 -12.64 -17.36 8.70
N GLU A 179 -13.56 -17.55 9.64
CA GLU A 179 -14.75 -16.70 9.84
C GLU A 179 -14.51 -15.53 10.80
N ASP A 180 -13.30 -15.39 11.38
CA ASP A 180 -12.97 -14.26 12.26
C ASP A 180 -12.86 -12.95 11.43
N PRO A 181 -13.62 -11.88 11.78
CA PRO A 181 -13.48 -10.57 11.13
C PRO A 181 -12.05 -10.02 11.15
N VAL A 182 -11.26 -10.37 12.16
CA VAL A 182 -9.84 -10.00 12.30
C VAL A 182 -8.95 -11.20 11.96
N TYR A 183 -8.69 -11.43 10.67
CA TYR A 183 -7.89 -12.59 10.23
C TYR A 183 -6.41 -12.54 10.67
N ARG A 184 -5.90 -11.38 11.09
CA ARG A 184 -4.59 -11.21 11.74
C ARG A 184 -4.61 -10.04 12.72
N HIS A 185 -3.89 -10.16 13.83
CA HIS A 185 -3.62 -9.07 14.77
C HIS A 185 -2.15 -9.07 15.26
N GLY A 186 -1.74 -7.99 15.90
CA GLY A 186 -0.39 -7.87 16.47
C GLY A 186 -0.19 -6.58 17.25
N THR A 187 1.05 -6.34 17.68
CA THR A 187 1.46 -5.07 18.31
C THR A 187 2.59 -4.46 17.50
N THR A 188 2.45 -3.18 17.15
CA THR A 188 3.46 -2.47 16.35
C THR A 188 4.72 -2.17 17.16
N ALA A 189 5.82 -1.83 16.50
CA ALA A 189 7.05 -1.37 17.15
C ALA A 189 6.85 -0.16 18.09
N ALA A 190 5.77 0.61 17.91
CA ALA A 190 5.38 1.72 18.79
C ALA A 190 4.51 1.29 20.00
N GLY A 191 4.27 -0.01 20.19
CA GLY A 191 3.42 -0.53 21.26
C GLY A 191 1.90 -0.41 21.00
N LEU A 192 1.50 -0.05 19.78
CA LEU A 192 0.10 0.15 19.41
C LEU A 192 -0.51 -1.13 18.85
N PRO A 193 -1.77 -1.48 19.18
CA PRO A 193 -2.46 -2.62 18.58
C PRO A 193 -2.66 -2.40 17.08
N VAL A 194 -2.46 -3.46 16.30
CA VAL A 194 -2.74 -3.51 14.86
C VAL A 194 -3.62 -4.72 14.52
N SER A 195 -4.56 -4.56 13.60
CA SER A 195 -5.51 -5.60 13.16
C SER A 195 -5.73 -5.52 11.66
N TRP A 196 -5.84 -6.67 10.99
CA TRP A 196 -6.07 -6.79 9.56
C TRP A 196 -7.45 -7.39 9.27
N TYR A 197 -8.10 -6.85 8.26
CA TYR A 197 -9.49 -7.11 7.89
C TYR A 197 -9.60 -7.44 6.40
N ARG A 198 -10.59 -8.27 6.02
CA ARG A 198 -10.90 -8.56 4.62
C ARG A 198 -11.94 -7.59 4.06
N CYS A 199 -12.93 -7.23 4.87
CA CYS A 199 -13.98 -6.28 4.54
C CYS A 199 -13.86 -5.03 5.40
N LEU A 200 -14.38 -3.90 4.92
CA LEU A 200 -14.33 -2.63 5.65
C LEU A 200 -15.36 -2.61 6.79
N GLU A 201 -16.45 -3.33 6.60
CA GLU A 201 -17.58 -3.51 7.50
C GLU A 201 -17.20 -4.23 8.81
N ASP A 202 -16.08 -4.97 8.80
CA ASP A 202 -15.52 -5.68 9.96
C ASP A 202 -14.72 -4.76 10.89
N VAL A 203 -14.35 -3.55 10.44
CA VAL A 203 -13.59 -2.59 11.25
C VAL A 203 -14.49 -2.06 12.37
N PRO A 204 -14.09 -2.18 13.66
CA PRO A 204 -14.96 -1.82 14.79
C PRO A 204 -15.38 -0.36 14.75
N ALA A 205 -16.66 -0.07 15.01
CA ALA A 205 -17.16 1.31 15.06
C ALA A 205 -16.41 2.16 16.10
N GLY A 206 -15.88 3.31 15.67
CA GLY A 206 -15.11 4.23 16.51
C GLY A 206 -14.88 5.58 15.82
N PHE A 207 -14.12 6.47 16.46
CA PHE A 207 -13.60 7.64 15.76
C PHE A 207 -12.42 7.22 14.89
N SER A 208 -12.65 7.17 13.58
CA SER A 208 -11.73 6.63 12.60
C SER A 208 -11.30 7.70 11.60
N ILE A 209 -10.01 7.72 11.27
CA ILE A 209 -9.48 8.48 10.14
C ILE A 209 -9.01 7.46 9.10
N PHE A 210 -9.68 7.46 7.96
CA PHE A 210 -9.43 6.55 6.85
C PHE A 210 -8.39 7.14 5.89
N VAL A 211 -7.41 6.34 5.52
CA VAL A 211 -6.38 6.64 4.51
C VAL A 211 -6.52 5.62 3.38
N ALA A 212 -6.57 6.12 2.15
CA ALA A 212 -6.80 5.31 0.95
C ALA A 212 -5.85 5.79 -0.15
N HIS A 213 -4.55 5.53 0.04
CA HIS A 213 -3.49 5.98 -0.85
C HIS A 213 -3.42 5.06 -2.08
N GLU A 214 -3.66 5.58 -3.28
CA GLU A 214 -3.74 4.84 -4.56
C GLU A 214 -4.81 3.70 -4.61
N PHE A 215 -5.49 3.42 -3.49
CA PHE A 215 -6.55 2.40 -3.37
C PHE A 215 -7.65 2.57 -4.44
N PHE A 216 -8.13 3.79 -4.65
CA PHE A 216 -9.16 4.08 -5.65
C PHE A 216 -8.70 3.85 -7.10
N ASP A 217 -7.40 3.91 -7.36
CA ASP A 217 -6.81 3.71 -8.69
C ASP A 217 -6.83 2.22 -9.07
N SER A 218 -6.74 1.33 -8.07
CA SER A 218 -6.90 -0.12 -8.20
C SER A 218 -8.36 -0.59 -8.30
N LEU A 219 -9.34 0.30 -8.06
CA LEU A 219 -10.74 -0.08 -8.09
C LEU A 219 -11.24 -0.28 -9.53
N PRO A 220 -12.12 -1.29 -9.74
CA PRO A 220 -12.62 -1.63 -11.07
C PRO A 220 -13.62 -0.60 -11.61
N VAL A 221 -13.14 0.51 -12.17
CA VAL A 221 -13.95 1.60 -12.76
C VAL A 221 -13.70 1.78 -14.27
N HIS A 222 -14.52 2.58 -14.94
CA HIS A 222 -14.63 2.61 -16.42
C HIS A 222 -13.51 3.37 -17.18
N LYS A 223 -12.33 3.54 -16.57
CA LYS A 223 -11.11 4.01 -17.24
C LYS A 223 -10.06 2.92 -17.07
N PHE A 224 -9.30 2.63 -18.12
CA PHE A 224 -8.60 1.35 -18.23
C PHE A 224 -7.24 1.53 -18.88
N GLN A 225 -6.19 1.50 -18.06
CA GLN A 225 -4.80 1.57 -18.49
C GLN A 225 -4.00 0.45 -17.81
N GLY A 226 -2.97 -0.05 -18.50
CA GLY A 226 -2.07 -1.07 -18.00
C GLY A 226 -0.67 -0.51 -17.87
N PHE A 227 0.07 -0.97 -16.88
CA PHE A 227 1.45 -0.53 -16.65
C PHE A 227 2.36 -1.70 -16.31
N LYS A 228 3.56 -1.67 -16.89
CA LYS A 228 4.56 -2.71 -16.71
C LYS A 228 5.95 -2.13 -16.93
N ASP A 229 6.94 -2.54 -16.14
CA ASP A 229 8.33 -2.07 -16.28
C ASP A 229 8.42 -0.52 -16.32
N HIS A 230 7.60 0.17 -15.52
CA HIS A 230 7.43 1.63 -15.49
C HIS A 230 6.94 2.29 -16.80
N GLN A 231 6.32 1.55 -17.73
CA GLN A 231 5.77 2.07 -18.99
C GLN A 231 4.30 1.68 -19.19
N LEU A 232 3.61 2.46 -20.03
CA LEU A 232 2.23 2.15 -20.45
C LEU A 232 2.22 0.87 -21.29
N HIS A 233 1.39 -0.08 -20.88
CA HIS A 233 1.28 -1.43 -21.43
C HIS A 233 -0.16 -1.69 -21.91
N ASP A 234 -0.32 -2.43 -23.01
CA ASP A 234 -1.66 -2.80 -23.49
C ASP A 234 -2.29 -3.80 -22.52
N VAL A 235 -3.33 -3.34 -21.86
CA VAL A 235 -4.18 -4.05 -20.89
C VAL A 235 -4.63 -5.45 -21.31
N LEU A 236 -4.76 -5.75 -22.62
CA LEU A 236 -5.18 -7.06 -23.12
C LEU A 236 -4.00 -7.99 -23.48
N LEU A 237 -2.78 -7.46 -23.58
CA LEU A 237 -1.58 -8.26 -23.79
C LEU A 237 -1.11 -8.85 -22.46
N SER A 238 -1.03 -10.18 -22.38
CA SER A 238 -0.56 -10.90 -21.18
C SER A 238 -1.28 -10.48 -19.88
N PRO A 239 -2.61 -10.70 -19.76
CA PRO A 239 -3.36 -10.36 -18.55
C PRO A 239 -2.74 -11.01 -17.31
N GLY A 240 -2.73 -10.29 -16.19
CA GLY A 240 -2.10 -10.71 -14.92
C GLY A 240 -0.58 -10.49 -14.85
N SER A 241 0.06 -9.93 -15.88
CA SER A 241 1.51 -9.62 -15.88
C SER A 241 1.84 -8.12 -15.90
N ALA A 242 0.86 -7.28 -15.59
CA ALA A 242 0.93 -5.82 -15.58
C ALA A 242 -0.09 -5.31 -14.55
N ASP A 243 0.21 -4.20 -13.88
CA ASP A 243 -0.78 -3.55 -13.03
C ASP A 243 -1.85 -2.85 -13.88
N LEU A 244 -3.04 -2.67 -13.33
CA LEU A 244 -4.17 -2.00 -13.99
C LEU A 244 -4.65 -0.84 -13.11
N THR A 245 -4.68 0.35 -13.71
CA THR A 245 -5.04 1.60 -13.02
C THR A 245 -6.16 2.35 -13.75
N ALA A 246 -6.88 3.17 -13.00
CA ALA A 246 -8.00 3.97 -13.48
C ALA A 246 -8.06 5.34 -12.78
N ASP A 247 -8.25 6.44 -13.54
CA ASP A 247 -8.40 7.77 -12.92
C ASP A 247 -9.65 7.83 -12.00
N VAL A 248 -9.47 8.35 -10.78
CA VAL A 248 -10.55 8.55 -9.80
C VAL A 248 -11.52 9.66 -10.23
N ASP A 249 -12.82 9.34 -10.34
CA ASP A 249 -13.87 10.36 -10.48
C ASP A 249 -14.24 10.96 -9.12
N PHE A 250 -13.48 11.97 -8.68
CA PHE A 250 -13.79 12.75 -7.48
C PHE A 250 -15.16 13.45 -7.53
N SER A 251 -15.74 13.68 -8.71
CA SER A 251 -17.10 14.21 -8.83
C SER A 251 -18.13 13.15 -8.47
N PHE A 252 -17.89 11.88 -8.79
CA PHE A 252 -18.71 10.75 -8.36
C PHE A 252 -18.59 10.52 -6.85
N LEU A 253 -17.37 10.50 -6.30
CA LEU A 253 -17.17 10.39 -4.85
C LEU A 253 -17.93 11.47 -4.08
N ARG A 254 -17.83 12.74 -4.53
CA ARG A 254 -18.59 13.87 -3.95
C ARG A 254 -20.11 13.70 -4.07
N ARG A 255 -20.63 13.13 -5.17
CA ARG A 255 -22.07 12.82 -5.32
C ARG A 255 -22.52 11.72 -4.36
N MET A 256 -21.71 10.66 -4.19
CA MET A 256 -22.05 9.51 -3.35
C MET A 256 -21.94 9.80 -1.85
N ALA A 257 -21.04 10.69 -1.43
CA ALA A 257 -20.93 11.14 -0.04
C ALA A 257 -22.20 11.87 0.46
N GLY A 258 -22.97 12.49 -0.44
CA GLY A 258 -24.25 13.12 -0.14
C GLY A 258 -24.15 14.40 0.70
N GLY A 259 -25.30 14.99 1.03
CA GLY A 259 -25.37 16.27 1.76
C GLY A 259 -24.96 16.22 3.24
N GLY A 260 -24.75 15.02 3.79
CA GLY A 260 -24.32 14.79 5.17
C GLY A 260 -22.81 14.75 5.39
N VAL A 261 -22.00 15.04 4.36
CA VAL A 261 -20.54 14.94 4.40
C VAL A 261 -19.89 16.17 3.77
N ALA A 262 -18.94 16.78 4.47
CA ALA A 262 -18.13 17.86 3.94
C ALA A 262 -17.04 17.29 3.01
N CYS A 263 -16.96 17.78 1.77
CA CYS A 263 -16.03 17.26 0.75
C CYS A 263 -15.04 18.36 0.31
N LEU A 264 -13.74 18.15 0.55
CA LEU A 264 -12.66 19.07 0.15
C LEU A 264 -11.79 18.51 -0.98
N GLY A 265 -11.28 19.41 -1.82
CA GLY A 265 -10.50 19.06 -3.01
C GLY A 265 -11.35 18.62 -4.22
N PRO A 266 -10.75 17.96 -5.22
CA PRO A 266 -9.35 17.56 -5.25
C PRO A 266 -8.41 18.77 -5.26
N VAL A 267 -7.28 18.66 -4.57
CA VAL A 267 -6.11 19.55 -4.70
C VAL A 267 -4.92 18.72 -5.20
N THR A 268 -3.97 19.34 -5.89
CA THR A 268 -2.80 18.60 -6.40
C THR A 268 -1.88 18.17 -5.26
N GLN A 269 -1.19 17.03 -5.42
CA GLN A 269 -0.24 16.52 -4.43
C GLN A 269 0.85 17.55 -4.12
N GLY A 270 1.38 18.23 -5.13
CA GLY A 270 2.34 19.31 -4.96
C GLY A 270 1.80 20.41 -4.06
N LEU A 271 0.58 20.89 -4.32
CA LEU A 271 -0.06 21.93 -3.50
C LEU A 271 -0.34 21.44 -2.06
N PHE A 272 -0.85 20.23 -1.90
CA PHE A 272 -1.13 19.65 -0.58
C PHE A 272 0.14 19.55 0.27
N LEU A 273 1.20 18.96 -0.27
CA LEU A 273 2.48 18.79 0.43
C LEU A 273 3.13 20.15 0.76
N LYS A 274 3.01 21.14 -0.13
CA LYS A 274 3.43 22.53 0.11
C LYS A 274 2.68 23.15 1.28
N ASN A 275 1.35 23.09 1.27
CA ASN A 275 0.49 23.61 2.34
C ASN A 275 0.64 22.82 3.67
N MET A 276 1.15 21.59 3.63
CA MET A 276 1.57 20.82 4.81
C MET A 276 2.98 21.14 5.31
N GLY A 277 3.76 21.97 4.60
CA GLY A 277 5.09 22.42 5.03
C GLY A 277 6.27 21.52 4.61
N ILE A 278 6.15 20.80 3.48
CA ILE A 278 7.23 19.94 2.95
C ILE A 278 8.57 20.67 2.81
N ASP A 279 8.57 21.95 2.45
CA ASP A 279 9.79 22.75 2.27
C ASP A 279 10.54 22.92 3.58
N THR A 280 9.83 23.26 4.67
CA THR A 280 10.41 23.39 6.01
C THR A 280 10.96 22.05 6.49
N ARG A 281 10.22 20.95 6.26
CA ARG A 281 10.70 19.61 6.63
C ARG A 281 11.95 19.21 5.86
N MET A 282 11.98 19.49 4.55
CA MET A 282 13.10 19.22 3.67
C MET A 282 14.34 20.05 4.06
N GLN A 283 14.18 21.32 4.43
CA GLN A 283 15.28 22.13 4.99
C GLN A 283 15.88 21.51 6.26
N VAL A 284 15.04 21.01 7.18
CA VAL A 284 15.49 20.33 8.41
C VAL A 284 16.25 19.04 8.08
N LEU A 285 15.77 18.23 7.14
CA LEU A 285 16.46 17.01 6.71
C LEU A 285 17.80 17.32 6.04
N LEU A 286 17.83 18.25 5.08
CA LEU A 286 19.05 18.68 4.40
C LEU A 286 20.07 19.35 5.33
N ARG A 287 19.64 20.00 6.42
CA ARG A 287 20.56 20.58 7.41
C ARG A 287 21.29 19.51 8.23
N ASN A 288 20.62 18.40 8.51
CA ASN A 288 21.15 17.31 9.35
C ASN A 288 21.74 16.14 8.53
N CYS A 289 21.55 16.13 7.21
CA CYS A 289 22.09 15.11 6.31
C CYS A 289 23.51 15.47 5.85
N HIS A 290 24.50 14.79 6.44
CA HIS A 290 25.93 14.95 6.09
C HIS A 290 26.40 14.03 4.95
N ASP A 291 25.72 12.90 4.70
CA ASP A 291 26.05 12.02 3.58
C ASP A 291 25.61 12.61 2.23
N PRO A 292 26.51 12.74 1.23
CA PRO A 292 26.16 13.27 -0.09
C PRO A 292 25.17 12.41 -0.88
N SER A 293 25.18 11.07 -0.69
CA SER A 293 24.33 10.17 -1.47
C SER A 293 22.86 10.27 -1.03
N THR A 294 22.64 10.20 0.28
CA THR A 294 21.37 10.42 0.98
C THR A 294 20.85 11.83 0.70
N ARG A 295 21.72 12.84 0.72
CA ARG A 295 21.35 14.23 0.36
C ARG A 295 20.79 14.32 -1.05
N LYS A 296 21.42 13.65 -2.03
CA LYS A 296 20.95 13.61 -3.41
C LYS A 296 19.61 12.85 -3.54
N GLN A 297 19.46 11.73 -2.83
CA GLN A 297 18.19 10.99 -2.79
C GLN A 297 17.06 11.86 -2.26
N LEU A 298 17.25 12.54 -1.12
CA LEU A 298 16.25 13.46 -0.55
C LEU A 298 15.81 14.53 -1.57
N ILE A 299 16.76 15.16 -2.28
CA ILE A 299 16.46 16.18 -3.30
C ILE A 299 15.65 15.59 -4.46
N ASN A 300 16.06 14.42 -4.97
CA ASN A 300 15.36 13.72 -6.05
C ASN A 300 13.94 13.32 -5.64
N SER A 301 13.75 12.79 -4.42
CA SER A 301 12.44 12.37 -3.91
C SER A 301 11.50 13.55 -3.69
N TYR A 302 12.01 14.67 -3.14
CA TYR A 302 11.24 15.90 -3.02
C TYR A 302 10.77 16.44 -4.39
N ASP A 303 11.65 16.44 -5.39
CA ASP A 303 11.29 16.84 -6.76
C ASP A 303 10.28 15.85 -7.38
N MET A 304 10.44 14.54 -7.16
CA MET A 304 9.50 13.52 -7.62
C MET A 304 8.08 13.76 -7.11
N LEU A 305 7.94 14.04 -5.81
CA LEU A 305 6.65 14.26 -5.14
C LEU A 305 6.01 15.61 -5.47
N THR A 306 6.79 16.67 -5.70
CA THR A 306 6.28 18.05 -5.78
C THR A 306 6.27 18.68 -7.18
N ASN A 307 7.07 18.17 -8.12
CA ASN A 307 7.22 18.78 -9.44
C ASN A 307 5.97 18.57 -10.31
N PRO A 308 5.38 19.63 -10.90
CA PRO A 308 4.21 19.55 -11.78
C PRO A 308 4.31 18.50 -12.89
N THR A 309 5.48 18.40 -13.54
CA THR A 309 5.71 17.44 -14.64
C THR A 309 5.78 15.98 -14.20
N LYS A 310 5.92 15.74 -12.88
CA LYS A 310 6.07 14.45 -12.22
C LYS A 310 4.79 14.10 -11.46
N MET A 311 4.86 13.75 -10.16
CA MET A 311 3.65 13.44 -9.39
C MET A 311 2.88 14.69 -8.94
N GLY A 312 3.53 15.86 -8.93
CA GLY A 312 3.03 17.07 -8.29
C GLY A 312 1.64 17.53 -8.77
N GLU A 313 1.34 17.43 -10.07
CA GLU A 313 0.00 17.71 -10.62
C GLU A 313 -0.82 16.45 -10.96
N ARG A 314 -0.18 15.29 -11.11
CA ARG A 314 -0.86 14.05 -11.52
C ARG A 314 -1.62 13.39 -10.36
N PHE A 315 -1.04 13.40 -9.17
CA PHE A 315 -1.64 12.83 -7.97
C PHE A 315 -2.46 13.90 -7.25
N LEU A 316 -3.61 13.51 -6.69
CA LEU A 316 -4.61 14.42 -6.14
C LEU A 316 -5.02 13.99 -4.73
N PHE A 317 -5.16 14.96 -3.83
CA PHE A 317 -5.72 14.77 -2.49
C PHE A 317 -7.18 15.21 -2.46
N PHE A 318 -8.05 14.37 -1.90
CA PHE A 318 -9.46 14.63 -1.67
C PHE A 318 -9.83 14.14 -0.27
N SER A 319 -10.70 14.87 0.44
CA SER A 319 -11.03 14.57 1.83
C SER A 319 -12.53 14.61 2.08
N LEU A 320 -13.01 13.61 2.82
CA LEU A 320 -14.37 13.49 3.32
C LEU A 320 -14.34 13.73 4.84
N LEU A 321 -15.10 14.72 5.31
CA LEU A 321 -15.05 15.23 6.67
C LEU A 321 -16.47 15.33 7.26
N HIS A 322 -16.57 15.27 8.59
CA HIS A 322 -17.83 15.54 9.27
C HIS A 322 -18.30 16.99 9.01
N PRO A 323 -19.59 17.27 8.74
CA PRO A 323 -20.05 18.62 8.34
C PRO A 323 -19.67 19.75 9.29
N SER A 324 -19.59 19.47 10.61
CA SER A 324 -19.18 20.47 11.60
C SER A 324 -17.74 20.98 11.39
N ARG A 325 -16.90 20.26 10.64
CA ARG A 325 -15.51 20.64 10.35
C ARG A 325 -15.41 21.86 9.42
N LEU A 326 -16.45 22.14 8.63
CA LEU A 326 -16.57 23.32 7.76
C LEU A 326 -17.71 24.27 8.17
N ALA A 327 -18.54 23.90 9.15
CA ALA A 327 -19.61 24.76 9.63
C ALA A 327 -19.04 25.99 10.35
N ALA A 328 -19.62 27.17 10.09
CA ALA A 328 -19.27 28.38 10.83
C ALA A 328 -19.59 28.24 12.34
N PRO A 329 -18.82 28.89 13.25
CA PRO A 329 -19.12 28.82 14.67
C PRO A 329 -20.50 29.40 14.95
N THR A 330 -21.34 28.66 15.67
CA THR A 330 -22.63 29.19 16.15
C THR A 330 -22.38 30.37 17.09
N LYS A 331 -22.85 31.56 16.72
CA LYS A 331 -22.82 32.74 17.60
C LYS A 331 -23.64 32.43 18.86
N PRO A 332 -23.08 32.56 20.08
CA PRO A 332 -23.85 32.33 21.30
C PRO A 332 -24.99 33.35 21.42
N HIS A 333 -26.21 32.87 21.63
CA HIS A 333 -27.35 33.72 21.99
C HIS A 333 -27.36 33.94 23.51
N GLY A 334 -26.74 35.04 23.96
CA GLY A 334 -26.79 35.47 25.36
C GLY A 334 -25.65 36.40 25.76
N LEU A 335 -25.92 37.31 26.70
CA LEU A 335 -24.99 38.32 27.23
C LEU A 335 -23.93 37.75 28.21
N LYS A 336 -23.54 36.48 28.07
CA LYS A 336 -22.42 35.92 28.84
C LYS A 336 -21.14 36.04 28.05
N LEU A 337 -20.21 36.87 28.52
CA LEU A 337 -18.81 36.78 28.12
C LEU A 337 -18.23 35.46 28.64
N GLU A 338 -18.23 34.44 27.79
CA GLU A 338 -17.36 33.27 27.96
C GLU A 338 -16.32 33.20 26.85
N LYS A 339 -15.30 32.36 27.10
CA LYS A 339 -14.04 32.29 26.35
C LYS A 339 -14.27 32.26 24.83
N ARG A 340 -13.47 33.03 24.09
CA ARG A 340 -13.47 33.11 22.61
C ARG A 340 -13.84 31.75 22.00
N SER A 341 -14.94 31.72 21.24
CA SER A 341 -15.29 30.55 20.43
C SER A 341 -14.05 30.13 19.63
N PRO A 342 -13.72 28.82 19.56
CA PRO A 342 -12.55 28.38 18.81
C PRO A 342 -12.71 28.83 17.36
N VAL A 343 -11.74 29.59 16.87
CA VAL A 343 -11.63 29.92 15.45
C VAL A 343 -11.48 28.59 14.71
N LEU A 344 -12.29 28.35 13.68
CA LEU A 344 -12.07 27.17 12.83
C LEU A 344 -10.68 27.30 12.23
N LEU A 345 -9.80 26.37 12.58
CA LEU A 345 -8.51 26.24 11.93
C LEU A 345 -8.75 25.84 10.47
N PRO A 346 -7.97 26.38 9.51
CA PRO A 346 -7.98 25.88 8.13
C PRO A 346 -7.77 24.36 8.11
N VAL A 347 -8.32 23.68 7.10
CA VAL A 347 -8.01 22.26 6.90
C VAL A 347 -6.63 22.21 6.23
N ALA A 348 -5.64 21.75 6.99
CA ALA A 348 -4.25 21.74 6.56
C ALA A 348 -4.08 20.98 5.24
N GLY A 349 -3.22 21.50 4.36
CA GLY A 349 -3.03 20.97 3.00
C GLY A 349 -4.07 21.43 1.96
N PHE A 350 -5.32 21.68 2.34
CA PHE A 350 -6.42 21.97 1.39
C PHE A 350 -6.69 23.46 1.13
N THR A 351 -6.23 24.34 2.00
CA THR A 351 -6.32 25.80 1.83
C THR A 351 -4.93 26.41 1.91
N ASP A 352 -4.65 27.39 1.05
CA ASP A 352 -3.39 28.14 1.11
C ASP A 352 -3.20 28.78 2.48
N LEU A 353 -2.00 28.64 3.04
CA LEU A 353 -1.57 29.40 4.20
C LEU A 353 -1.29 30.84 3.77
N SER A 354 -2.34 31.63 3.57
CA SER A 354 -2.25 33.08 3.38
C SER A 354 -1.81 33.76 4.67
N PHE A 355 -0.51 33.70 4.97
CA PHE A 355 0.12 34.57 5.96
C PHE A 355 -0.01 36.01 5.45
N SER A 356 -1.01 36.73 5.97
CA SER A 356 -1.24 38.16 5.76
C SER A 356 -0.54 38.97 6.85
#